data_AF-Q11LM5-F1
#
_entry.id   AF-Q11LM5-F1
#
_cell.length_a   1.000
_cell.length_b   1.000
_cell.length_c   1.000
_cell.angle_alpha   90.00
_cell.angle_beta   90.00
_cell.angle_gamma   90.00
#
_symmetry.space_group_name_H-M   'P 1'
#
loop_
_entity.id
_entity.type
_entity.pdbx_description
1 polymer ?
#
loop_
_entity_poly.entity_id
_entity_poly.type
_entity_poly.pdbx_seq_one_letter_code
_entity_poly.pdbx_strand_id
1 'polypeptide(L)'
;MISGIGNITNLPSTGTESVLQQAETAAPTDGDAFSAMVSELATNTVSRLTKAENLSLQALQGDGDTRAVVDAVMDAEQSLQAAIAIRDKIVSAYLEISRMAI
;
A
#
# COMPACT_ATOMS: atom_id res chain seq x y z
N MET A 1 21.11 19.74 42.96
CA MET A 1 20.04 20.74 42.78
C MET A 1 20.67 22.12 42.63
N ILE A 2 20.67 22.68 41.40
CA ILE A 2 20.51 24.11 41.13
C ILE A 2 20.44 24.29 39.61
N SER A 3 19.26 24.69 39.14
CA SER A 3 19.05 25.36 37.85
C SER A 3 19.10 26.86 38.11
N GLY A 4 19.64 27.63 37.15
CA GLY A 4 19.25 29.04 37.01
C GLY A 4 20.38 30.03 36.72
N ILE A 5 20.73 30.18 35.44
CA ILE A 5 21.07 31.42 34.71
C ILE A 5 21.25 30.94 33.25
N GLY A 6 20.59 31.43 32.21
CA GLY A 6 19.99 32.73 31.97
C GLY A 6 20.45 33.21 30.59
N ASN A 7 19.82 32.68 29.54
CA ASN A 7 19.43 33.33 28.28
C ASN A 7 20.30 34.49 27.73
N ILE A 8 20.90 34.35 26.52
CA ILE A 8 20.91 35.38 25.43
C ILE A 8 21.73 35.05 24.14
N THR A 9 22.44 33.93 24.02
CA THR A 9 23.34 33.76 22.85
C THR A 9 22.67 33.49 21.50
N ASN A 10 21.34 33.44 21.38
CA ASN A 10 20.69 33.24 20.08
C ASN A 10 19.58 34.26 19.81
N LEU A 11 19.99 35.51 19.58
CA LEU A 11 19.15 36.53 18.95
C LEU A 11 18.85 36.11 17.49
N PRO A 12 17.59 36.08 17.06
CA PRO A 12 17.23 35.84 15.66
C PRO A 12 17.54 37.08 14.81
N SER A 13 18.50 36.94 13.90
CA SER A 13 18.66 37.87 12.78
C SER A 13 17.52 37.63 11.77
N THR A 14 16.46 38.43 11.87
CA THR A 14 15.44 38.54 10.83
C THR A 14 16.05 39.24 9.61
N GLY A 15 16.13 38.52 8.49
CA GLY A 15 16.67 39.03 7.22
C GLY A 15 16.40 38.08 6.06
N THR A 16 15.12 37.87 5.74
CA THR A 16 14.60 37.86 4.36
C THR A 16 15.15 36.90 3.29
N GLU A 17 15.64 35.69 3.58
CA GLU A 17 16.03 34.74 2.48
C GLU A 17 15.66 33.26 2.66
N SER A 18 14.69 32.92 3.51
CA SER A 18 14.16 31.54 3.56
C SER A 18 12.67 31.47 3.23
N VAL A 19 12.29 31.96 2.06
CA VAL A 19 10.96 31.75 1.45
C VAL A 19 10.95 30.49 0.55
N LEU A 20 11.96 29.63 0.62
CA LEU A 20 12.00 28.36 -0.14
C LEU A 20 11.97 27.09 0.72
N GLN A 21 11.74 27.21 2.03
CA GLN A 21 11.58 26.04 2.90
C GLN A 21 10.17 25.98 3.51
N GLN A 22 9.15 26.29 2.71
CA GLN A 22 7.89 25.59 2.86
C GLN A 22 8.02 24.33 2.01
N ALA A 23 8.67 23.31 2.61
CA ALA A 23 8.32 21.95 2.27
C ALA A 23 6.84 21.83 2.60
N GLU A 24 6.03 22.07 1.58
CA GLU A 24 4.65 21.66 1.51
C GLU A 24 4.69 20.16 1.82
N THR A 25 4.46 19.83 3.09
CA THR A 25 4.05 18.51 3.46
C THR A 25 2.66 18.41 2.88
N ALA A 26 2.61 18.09 1.59
CA ALA A 26 1.39 17.66 0.94
C ALA A 26 0.84 16.57 1.85
N ALA A 27 -0.27 16.86 2.51
CA ALA A 27 -1.08 15.82 3.13
C ALA A 27 -1.25 14.74 2.05
N PRO A 28 -1.04 13.44 2.37
CA PRO A 28 -1.20 12.40 1.37
C PRO A 28 -2.59 12.59 0.77
N THR A 29 -2.63 12.99 -0.50
CA THR A 29 -3.85 13.03 -1.27
C THR A 29 -4.47 11.63 -1.14
N ASP A 30 -5.78 11.49 -0.95
CA ASP A 30 -6.40 10.16 -0.76
C ASP A 30 -5.99 9.13 -1.84
N GLY A 31 -5.60 9.60 -3.03
CA GLY A 31 -5.02 8.79 -4.11
C GLY A 31 -3.64 8.17 -3.82
N ASP A 32 -2.76 8.82 -3.05
CA ASP A 32 -1.46 8.28 -2.63
C ASP A 32 -1.60 7.19 -1.56
N ALA A 33 -2.55 7.35 -0.64
CA ALA A 33 -2.84 6.33 0.36
C ALA A 33 -3.45 5.07 -0.29
N PHE A 34 -4.34 5.26 -1.27
CA PHE A 34 -4.90 4.15 -2.04
C PHE A 34 -3.86 3.46 -2.93
N SER A 35 -3.00 4.23 -3.63
CA SER A 35 -1.95 3.64 -4.47
C SER A 35 -0.94 2.83 -3.64
N ALA A 36 -0.57 3.32 -2.45
CA ALA A 36 0.26 2.60 -1.51
C ALA A 36 -0.41 1.31 -1.02
N MET A 37 -1.71 1.35 -0.69
CA MET A 37 -2.47 0.16 -0.29
C MET A 37 -2.55 -0.88 -1.42
N VAL A 38 -2.78 -0.44 -2.66
CA VAL A 38 -2.81 -1.33 -3.84
C VAL A 38 -1.43 -1.92 -4.11
N SER A 39 -0.37 -1.13 -3.99
CA SER A 39 1.00 -1.62 -4.17
C SER A 39 1.39 -2.65 -3.11
N GLU A 40 1.02 -2.41 -1.85
CA GLU A 40 1.23 -3.36 -0.76
C GLU A 40 0.42 -4.65 -0.97
N LEU A 41 -0.84 -4.52 -1.41
CA LEU A 41 -1.68 -5.67 -1.74
C LEU A 41 -1.08 -6.50 -2.89
N ALA A 42 -0.57 -5.85 -3.93
CA ALA A 42 0.06 -6.52 -5.06
C ALA A 42 1.32 -7.28 -4.64
N THR A 43 2.21 -6.66 -3.88
CA THR A 43 3.42 -7.30 -3.33
C THR A 43 3.08 -8.49 -2.45
N ASN A 44 2.11 -8.35 -1.55
CA ASN A 44 1.65 -9.45 -0.71
C ASN A 44 1.03 -10.59 -1.52
N THR A 45 0.29 -10.27 -2.58
CA THR A 45 -0.31 -11.29 -3.47
C THR A 45 0.76 -12.11 -4.17
N VAL A 46 1.80 -11.45 -4.73
CA VAL A 46 2.93 -12.15 -5.36
C VAL A 46 3.65 -13.04 -4.34
N SER A 47 3.92 -12.52 -3.14
CA SER A 47 4.58 -13.29 -2.07
C SER A 47 3.77 -14.52 -1.67
N ARG A 48 2.44 -14.39 -1.54
CA ARG A 48 1.53 -15.50 -1.27
C ARG A 48 1.51 -16.54 -2.39
N LEU A 49 1.52 -16.09 -3.66
CA LEU A 49 1.54 -16.98 -4.82
C LEU A 49 2.82 -17.83 -4.85
N THR A 50 3.99 -17.21 -4.68
CA THR A 50 5.27 -17.92 -4.61
C THR A 50 5.33 -18.90 -3.44
N LYS A 51 4.77 -18.53 -2.29
CA LYS A 51 4.66 -19.42 -1.13
C LYS A 51 3.75 -20.62 -1.41
N ALA A 52 2.61 -20.38 -2.08
CA ALA A 52 1.69 -21.42 -2.50
C ALA A 52 2.33 -22.38 -3.50
N GLU A 53 3.04 -21.88 -4.52
CA GLU A 53 3.82 -22.71 -5.45
C GLU A 53 4.83 -23.60 -4.73
N ASN A 54 5.55 -23.04 -3.76
CA ASN A 54 6.53 -23.80 -2.98
C ASN A 54 5.86 -24.91 -2.15
N LEU A 55 4.69 -24.63 -1.59
CA LEU A 55 3.89 -25.60 -0.84
C LEU A 55 3.29 -26.67 -1.76
N SER A 56 2.82 -26.29 -2.95
CA SER A 56 2.32 -27.22 -3.97
C SER A 56 3.42 -28.13 -4.50
N LEU A 57 4.65 -27.64 -4.65
CA LEU A 57 5.81 -28.47 -4.98
C LEU A 57 6.10 -29.50 -3.87
N GLN A 58 6.01 -29.10 -2.61
CA GLN A 58 6.17 -30.01 -1.46
C GLN A 58 5.02 -31.04 -1.39
N ALA A 59 3.78 -30.62 -1.67
CA ALA A 59 2.63 -31.52 -1.71
C ALA A 59 2.72 -32.53 -2.88
N LEU A 60 3.17 -32.09 -4.05
CA LEU A 60 3.41 -32.96 -5.21
C LEU A 60 4.53 -33.98 -4.94
N GLN A 61 5.47 -33.66 -4.04
CA GLN A 61 6.50 -34.59 -3.55
C GLN A 61 5.95 -35.69 -2.62
N GLY A 62 4.65 -35.66 -2.27
CA GLY A 62 3.97 -36.73 -1.54
C GLY A 62 3.70 -36.44 -0.06
N ASP A 63 3.95 -35.22 0.42
CA ASP A 63 3.86 -34.86 1.85
C ASP A 63 2.58 -34.04 2.21
N GLY A 64 1.67 -33.82 1.25
CA GLY A 64 0.55 -32.86 1.40
C GLY A 64 -0.86 -33.47 1.47
N ASP A 65 -1.66 -33.02 2.43
CA ASP A 65 -3.07 -33.44 2.62
C ASP A 65 -3.99 -32.85 1.54
N THR A 66 -4.76 -33.69 0.85
CA THR A 66 -5.67 -33.27 -0.24
C THR A 66 -6.82 -32.37 0.24
N ARG A 67 -7.17 -32.39 1.53
CA ARG A 67 -8.11 -31.43 2.11
C ARG A 67 -7.50 -30.03 2.19
N ALA A 68 -6.22 -29.92 2.55
CA ALA A 68 -5.52 -28.65 2.61
C ALA A 68 -5.43 -27.99 1.22
N VAL A 69 -5.38 -28.78 0.15
CA VAL A 69 -5.45 -28.27 -1.23
C VAL A 69 -6.81 -27.65 -1.54
N VAL A 70 -7.92 -28.31 -1.14
CA VAL A 70 -9.27 -27.77 -1.37
C VAL A 70 -9.52 -26.51 -0.54
N ASP A 71 -9.08 -26.48 0.71
CA ASP A 71 -9.16 -25.29 1.56
C ASP A 71 -8.38 -24.11 0.94
N ALA A 72 -7.18 -24.37 0.41
CA ALA A 72 -6.37 -23.36 -0.26
C ALA A 72 -7.03 -22.84 -1.55
N VAL A 73 -7.72 -23.69 -2.31
CA VAL A 73 -8.46 -23.26 -3.51
C VAL A 73 -9.66 -22.39 -3.12
N MET A 74 -10.40 -22.76 -2.07
CA MET A 74 -11.54 -21.97 -1.59
C MET A 74 -11.11 -20.57 -1.11
N ASP A 75 -9.98 -20.47 -0.39
CA ASP A 75 -9.40 -19.20 0.02
C ASP A 75 -8.96 -18.34 -1.18
N ALA A 76 -8.38 -19.00 -2.20
CA ALA A 76 -8.00 -18.34 -3.45
C ALA A 76 -9.21 -17.83 -4.24
N GLU A 77 -10.32 -18.58 -4.28
CA GLU A 77 -11.56 -18.14 -4.93
C GLU A 77 -12.15 -16.90 -4.26
N GLN A 78 -12.13 -16.84 -2.92
CA GLN A 78 -12.58 -15.66 -2.18
C GLN A 78 -11.73 -14.42 -2.51
N SER A 79 -10.41 -14.59 -2.58
CA SER A 79 -9.49 -13.51 -2.98
C SER A 79 -9.70 -13.09 -4.44
N LEU A 80 -9.95 -14.05 -5.34
CA LEU A 80 -10.23 -13.79 -6.75
C LEU A 80 -11.52 -12.99 -6.92
N GLN A 81 -12.59 -13.31 -6.17
CA GLN A 81 -13.84 -12.56 -6.20
C GLN A 81 -13.65 -11.09 -5.80
N ALA A 82 -12.85 -10.84 -4.76
CA ALA A 82 -12.49 -9.48 -4.36
C ALA A 82 -11.69 -8.74 -5.45
N ALA A 83 -10.72 -9.42 -6.08
CA ALA A 83 -9.96 -8.85 -7.19
C ALA A 83 -10.83 -8.51 -8.41
N ILE A 84 -11.81 -9.36 -8.74
CA ILE A 84 -12.78 -9.11 -9.81
C ILE A 84 -13.65 -7.88 -9.48
N ALA A 85 -14.10 -7.74 -8.24
CA ALA A 85 -14.88 -6.57 -7.84
C ALA A 85 -14.09 -5.26 -7.98
N ILE A 86 -12.80 -5.28 -7.62
CA ILE A 86 -11.89 -4.14 -7.82
C ILE A 86 -11.70 -3.85 -9.32
N ARG A 87 -11.48 -4.88 -10.13
CA ARG A 87 -11.36 -4.77 -11.59
C ARG A 87 -12.58 -4.07 -12.19
N ASP A 88 -13.78 -4.52 -11.82
CA ASP A 88 -15.03 -3.94 -12.33
C ASP A 88 -15.20 -2.49 -11.93
N LYS A 89 -14.77 -2.10 -10.72
CA LYS A 89 -14.78 -0.69 -10.32
C LYS A 89 -13.78 0.18 -11.06
N ILE A 90 -12.58 -0.31 -11.32
CA ILE A 90 -11.59 0.42 -12.12
C ILE A 90 -12.08 0.60 -13.56
N VAL A 91 -12.66 -0.46 -14.16
CA VAL A 91 -13.24 -0.38 -15.51
C VAL A 91 -14.39 0.62 -15.54
N SER A 92 -15.28 0.60 -14.55
CA SER A 92 -16.39 1.55 -14.46
C SER A 92 -15.89 2.99 -14.33
N ALA A 93 -14.91 3.23 -13.45
CA ALA A 93 -14.30 4.56 -13.27
C ALA A 93 -13.60 5.06 -14.54
N TYR A 94 -12.93 4.17 -15.27
CA TYR A 94 -12.33 4.49 -16.57
C TYR A 94 -13.39 4.86 -17.61
N LEU A 95 -14.49 4.11 -17.70
CA LEU A 95 -15.59 4.41 -18.60
C LEU A 95 -16.31 5.72 -18.25
N GLU A 96 -16.44 6.04 -16.96
CA GLU A 96 -17.04 7.29 -16.49
C GLU A 96 -16.15 8.51 -16.79
N ILE A 97 -14.83 8.41 -16.53
CA ILE A 97 -13.85 9.40 -16.97
C ILE A 97 -13.87 9.56 -18.49
N SER A 98 -13.94 8.45 -19.24
CA SER A 98 -13.96 8.48 -20.70
C SER A 98 -15.24 9.10 -21.27
N ARG A 99 -16.35 9.10 -20.51
CA ARG A 99 -17.59 9.81 -20.89
C ARG A 99 -17.57 11.30 -20.56
N MET A 100 -16.63 11.74 -19.73
CA MET A 100 -16.44 13.15 -19.34
C MET A 100 -15.23 13.79 -20.04
N ALA A 101 -14.26 13.00 -20.49
CA ALA A 101 -13.11 13.43 -21.26
C ALA A 101 -13.49 13.57 -22.75
N ILE A 102 -13.68 14.85 -23.14
CA ILE A 102 -13.99 15.44 -24.46
C ILE A 102 -15.37 15.12 -25.07
#